data_AF-A0A4U1W3S4-F1
#
_entry.id   AF-A0A4U1W3S4-F1
#
_cell.length_a   1.000
_cell.length_b   1.000
_cell.length_c   1.000
_cell.angle_alpha   90.00
_cell.angle_beta   90.00
_cell.angle_gamma   90.00
#
_symmetry.space_group_name_H-M   'P 1'
#
loop_
_entity.id
_entity.type
_entity.pdbx_description
1 polymer ?
#
loop_
_entity_poly.entity_id
_entity_poly.type
_entity_poly.pdbx_seq_one_letter_code
_entity_poly.pdbx_strand_id
1 'polypeptide(L)'
;MKIILSIILLFACTTGCTNHTHQYYIVTEIAKNRANMIKLHTPKPIRWGTITDAYNDNNTIVVIIDSSEEDYINILNSRKEIIRRICSDQDVVNITERGISYRFIVNHSRKKSMFSLRKC
;
A
#
# COMPACT_ATOMS: atom_id res chain seq x y z
N MET A 1 37.64 -27.07 -17.89
CA MET A 1 36.71 -25.91 -17.91
C MET A 1 35.35 -26.17 -17.23
N LYS A 2 35.18 -27.16 -16.32
CA LYS A 2 33.90 -27.37 -15.59
C LYS A 2 33.80 -26.64 -14.24
N ILE A 3 34.94 -26.34 -13.61
CA ILE A 3 34.99 -25.75 -12.26
C ILE A 3 34.63 -24.25 -12.27
N ILE A 4 35.05 -23.51 -13.31
CA ILE A 4 34.82 -22.06 -13.41
C ILE A 4 33.32 -21.76 -13.59
N LEU A 5 32.58 -22.60 -14.33
CA LEU A 5 31.13 -22.43 -14.53
C LEU A 5 30.34 -22.59 -13.22
N SER A 6 30.75 -23.53 -12.36
CA SER A 6 30.09 -23.78 -11.07
C SER A 6 30.29 -22.66 -10.05
N ILE A 7 31.43 -21.95 -10.11
CA ILE A 7 31.71 -20.81 -9.22
C ILE A 7 30.87 -19.59 -9.64
N ILE A 8 30.72 -19.35 -10.94
CA ILE A 8 29.88 -18.24 -11.46
C ILE A 8 28.40 -18.44 -11.10
N LEU A 9 27.89 -19.69 -11.15
CA LEU A 9 26.52 -19.99 -10.71
C LEU A 9 26.30 -19.75 -9.21
N LEU A 10 27.29 -20.04 -8.35
CA LEU A 10 27.18 -19.79 -6.91
C LEU A 10 27.13 -18.28 -6.59
N PHE A 11 27.89 -17.45 -7.29
CA PHE A 11 27.90 -16.00 -7.08
C PHE A 11 26.62 -15.30 -7.56
N ALA A 12 25.97 -15.81 -8.62
CA ALA A 12 24.69 -15.29 -9.09
C ALA A 12 23.54 -15.56 -8.08
N CYS A 13 23.55 -16.72 -7.42
CA CYS A 13 22.54 -17.05 -6.41
C CYS A 13 22.69 -16.22 -5.11
N THR A 14 23.92 -15.97 -4.64
CA THR A 14 24.14 -15.24 -3.39
C THR A 14 23.91 -13.73 -3.53
N THR A 15 24.27 -13.13 -4.67
CA THR A 15 24.02 -11.71 -4.96
C THR A 15 22.56 -11.42 -5.32
N GLY A 16 21.85 -12.35 -5.96
CA GLY A 16 20.41 -12.25 -6.21
C GLY A 16 19.61 -12.27 -4.91
N CYS A 17 19.91 -13.19 -3.99
CA CYS A 17 19.18 -13.33 -2.72
C CYS A 17 19.38 -12.14 -1.76
N THR A 18 20.59 -11.58 -1.67
CA THR A 18 20.84 -10.41 -0.81
C THR A 18 20.16 -9.15 -1.36
N ASN A 19 20.13 -8.98 -2.69
CA ASN A 19 19.50 -7.83 -3.33
C ASN A 19 17.97 -7.87 -3.20
N HIS A 20 17.34 -9.04 -3.35
CA HIS A 20 15.90 -9.20 -3.12
C HIS A 20 15.49 -8.93 -1.66
N THR A 21 16.29 -9.41 -0.70
CA THR A 21 16.01 -9.18 0.73
C THR A 21 16.14 -7.69 1.09
N HIS A 22 17.16 -7.02 0.55
CA HIS A 22 17.38 -5.59 0.76
C HIS A 22 16.28 -4.74 0.10
N GLN A 23 15.88 -5.07 -1.13
CA GLN A 23 14.76 -4.41 -1.81
C GLN A 23 13.44 -4.59 -1.04
N TYR A 24 13.16 -5.81 -0.56
CA TYR A 24 11.97 -6.10 0.24
C TYR A 24 11.93 -5.26 1.53
N TYR A 25 13.08 -5.15 2.21
CA TYR A 25 13.21 -4.33 3.41
C TYR A 25 12.94 -2.85 3.11
N ILE A 26 13.51 -2.30 2.04
CA ILE A 26 13.31 -0.91 1.62
C ILE A 26 11.82 -0.63 1.36
N VAL A 27 11.15 -1.47 0.58
CA VAL A 27 9.74 -1.29 0.25
C VAL A 27 8.86 -1.33 1.51
N THR A 28 9.17 -2.23 2.44
CA THR A 28 8.47 -2.34 3.72
C THR A 28 8.66 -1.11 4.61
N GLU A 29 9.89 -0.58 4.71
CA GLU A 29 10.17 0.63 5.50
C GLU A 29 9.52 1.88 4.88
N ILE A 30 9.46 2.00 3.55
CA ILE A 30 8.71 3.09 2.91
C ILE A 30 7.21 2.99 3.23
N ALA A 31 6.62 1.78 3.16
CA ALA A 31 5.22 1.56 3.51
C ALA A 31 4.94 1.94 4.96
N LYS A 32 5.81 1.53 5.89
CA LYS A 32 5.75 1.90 7.31
C LYS A 32 5.83 3.40 7.53
N ASN A 33 6.81 4.07 6.91
CA ASN A 33 6.97 5.51 7.02
C ASN A 33 5.75 6.26 6.47
N ARG A 34 5.20 5.84 5.32
CA ARG A 34 3.98 6.46 4.77
C ARG A 34 2.76 6.23 5.67
N ALA A 35 2.59 5.02 6.21
CA ALA A 35 1.51 4.73 7.15
C ALA A 35 1.60 5.61 8.41
N ASN A 36 2.80 5.75 8.98
CA ASN A 36 3.05 6.63 10.13
C ASN A 36 2.75 8.10 9.80
N MET A 37 3.16 8.59 8.64
CA MET A 37 2.82 9.95 8.21
C MET A 37 1.31 10.16 8.09
N ILE A 38 0.55 9.19 7.58
CA ILE A 38 -0.91 9.28 7.54
C ILE A 38 -1.47 9.29 8.97
N LYS A 39 -1.01 8.37 9.83
CA LYS A 39 -1.44 8.23 11.23
C LYS A 39 -1.21 9.49 12.06
N LEU A 40 -0.11 10.21 11.83
CA LEU A 40 0.17 11.50 12.50
C LEU A 40 -0.89 12.57 12.24
N HIS A 41 -1.68 12.42 11.17
CA HIS A 41 -2.73 13.36 10.81
C HIS A 41 -4.13 12.81 11.09
N THR A 42 -4.26 11.64 11.74
CA THR A 42 -5.57 11.08 12.11
C THR A 42 -6.10 11.65 13.43
N PRO A 43 -7.41 11.90 13.57
CA PRO A 43 -8.44 11.71 12.54
C PRO A 43 -8.36 12.76 11.42
N LYS A 44 -8.44 12.31 10.15
CA LYS A 44 -8.38 13.19 8.97
C LYS A 44 -9.68 13.11 8.15
N PRO A 45 -10.49 14.17 8.09
CA PRO A 45 -11.64 14.21 7.18
C PRO A 45 -11.20 14.09 5.72
N ILE A 46 -11.94 13.29 4.96
CA ILE A 46 -11.83 13.17 3.51
C ILE A 46 -13.24 13.26 2.91
N ARG A 47 -13.34 13.34 1.57
CA ARG A 47 -14.62 13.53 0.89
C ARG A 47 -15.69 12.47 1.20
N TRP A 48 -15.29 11.28 1.62
CA TRP A 48 -16.16 10.09 1.76
C TRP A 48 -16.03 9.43 3.14
N GLY A 49 -15.62 10.19 4.16
CA GLY A 49 -15.50 9.72 5.53
C GLY A 49 -14.34 10.36 6.28
N THR A 50 -13.89 9.70 7.33
CA THR A 50 -12.76 10.13 8.14
C THR A 50 -11.73 9.02 8.19
N ILE A 51 -10.48 9.30 7.82
CA ILE A 51 -9.37 8.39 8.10
C ILE A 51 -9.15 8.39 9.61
N THR A 52 -9.36 7.24 10.25
CA THR A 52 -9.27 7.08 11.71
C THR A 52 -7.98 6.43 12.16
N ASP A 53 -7.34 5.64 11.30
CA ASP A 53 -6.02 5.06 11.58
C ASP A 53 -5.29 4.71 10.28
N ALA A 54 -3.98 4.50 10.39
CA ALA A 54 -3.18 3.89 9.34
C ALA A 54 -2.05 3.06 9.96
N TYR A 55 -1.72 1.94 9.30
CA TYR A 55 -0.61 1.08 9.66
C TYR A 55 -0.05 0.40 8.40
N ASN A 56 1.08 -0.28 8.50
CA ASN A 56 1.59 -1.09 7.40
C ASN A 56 1.49 -2.59 7.69
N ASP A 57 1.27 -3.36 6.64
CA ASP A 57 1.32 -4.82 6.59
C ASP A 57 2.29 -5.18 5.46
N ASN A 58 3.55 -5.43 5.81
CA ASN A 58 4.67 -5.57 4.87
C ASN A 58 4.77 -4.35 3.93
N ASN A 59 4.71 -4.57 2.61
CA ASN A 59 4.70 -3.55 1.56
C ASN A 59 3.32 -2.91 1.34
N THR A 60 2.34 -3.15 2.22
CA THR A 60 0.99 -2.61 2.07
C THR A 60 0.71 -1.56 3.13
N ILE A 61 0.34 -0.35 2.69
CA ILE A 61 -0.19 0.70 3.56
C ILE A 61 -1.68 0.42 3.77
N VAL A 62 -2.07 0.18 5.00
CA VAL A 62 -3.48 -0.01 5.39
C VAL A 62 -4.02 1.29 5.94
N VAL A 63 -5.16 1.74 5.40
CA VAL A 63 -5.84 2.98 5.80
C VAL A 63 -7.24 2.60 6.28
N ILE A 64 -7.58 2.96 7.53
CA ILE A 64 -8.89 2.71 8.13
C ILE A 64 -9.73 3.98 8.02
N ILE A 65 -10.96 3.83 7.53
CA ILE A 65 -11.86 4.93 7.22
C ILE A 65 -13.22 4.62 7.80
N ASP A 66 -13.71 5.52 8.63
CA ASP A 66 -15.08 5.46 9.13
C ASP A 66 -15.96 6.39 8.29
N SER A 67 -17.05 5.85 7.76
CA SER A 67 -17.94 6.53 6.82
C SER A 67 -19.39 6.57 7.33
N SER A 68 -20.12 7.60 6.91
CA SER A 68 -21.59 7.62 6.99
C SER A 68 -22.19 6.50 6.14
N GLU A 69 -23.49 6.20 6.30
CA GLU A 69 -24.13 5.15 5.49
C GLU A 69 -24.12 5.52 4.00
N GLU A 70 -24.42 6.78 3.71
CA GLU A 70 -24.44 7.33 2.35
C GLU A 70 -23.05 7.22 1.70
N ASP A 71 -22.00 7.66 2.40
CA ASP A 71 -20.63 7.57 1.91
C ASP A 71 -20.18 6.12 1.74
N TYR A 72 -20.55 5.23 2.67
CA TYR A 72 -20.24 3.81 2.58
C TYR A 72 -20.84 3.19 1.30
N ILE A 73 -22.12 3.46 1.02
CA ILE A 73 -22.79 3.00 -0.20
C ILE A 73 -22.15 3.62 -1.44
N ASN A 74 -21.83 4.91 -1.41
CA ASN A 74 -21.16 5.59 -2.52
C ASN A 74 -19.79 4.97 -2.80
N ILE A 75 -19.01 4.64 -1.77
CA ILE A 75 -17.73 3.96 -1.94
C ILE A 75 -17.91 2.59 -2.59
N LEU A 76 -18.91 1.82 -2.17
CA LEU A 76 -19.20 0.51 -2.78
C LEU A 76 -19.53 0.62 -4.26
N ASN A 77 -20.33 1.61 -4.65
CA ASN A 77 -20.82 1.78 -6.02
C ASN A 77 -19.80 2.48 -6.94
N SER A 78 -18.95 3.36 -6.38
CA SER A 78 -18.07 4.27 -7.13
C SER A 78 -16.58 3.94 -6.97
N ARG A 79 -16.23 2.70 -6.58
CA ARG A 79 -14.83 2.29 -6.31
C ARG A 79 -13.84 2.67 -7.41
N LYS A 80 -14.21 2.46 -8.68
CA LYS A 80 -13.35 2.79 -9.83
C LYS A 80 -13.04 4.29 -9.89
N GLU A 81 -14.04 5.13 -9.66
CA GLU A 81 -13.86 6.59 -9.65
C GLU A 81 -13.01 7.04 -8.46
N ILE A 82 -13.25 6.47 -7.28
CA ILE A 82 -12.45 6.76 -6.08
C ILE A 82 -10.99 6.40 -6.29
N ILE A 83 -10.72 5.20 -6.83
CA ILE A 83 -9.36 4.78 -7.21
C ILE A 83 -8.76 5.76 -8.22
N ARG A 84 -9.50 6.18 -9.25
CA ARG A 84 -9.02 7.17 -10.23
C ARG A 84 -8.62 8.49 -9.57
N ARG A 85 -9.40 8.97 -8.58
CA ARG A 85 -9.09 10.19 -7.83
C ARG A 85 -7.88 10.01 -6.94
N ILE A 86 -7.75 8.87 -6.23
CA ILE A 86 -6.56 8.55 -5.44
C ILE A 86 -5.32 8.52 -6.36
N CYS A 87 -5.44 7.94 -7.54
CA CYS A 87 -4.36 7.89 -8.54
C CYS A 87 -4.07 9.22 -9.25
N SER A 88 -4.85 10.28 -9.02
CA SER A 88 -4.49 11.63 -9.46
C SER A 88 -3.49 12.32 -8.53
N ASP A 89 -3.22 11.74 -7.35
CA ASP A 89 -2.16 12.19 -6.46
C ASP A 89 -0.82 11.58 -6.89
N GLN A 90 0.12 12.42 -7.35
CA GLN A 90 1.43 11.98 -7.83
C GLN A 90 2.24 11.26 -6.75
N ASP A 91 2.07 11.59 -5.47
CA ASP A 91 2.73 10.86 -4.38
C ASP A 91 2.25 9.42 -4.34
N VAL A 92 0.94 9.21 -4.52
CA VAL A 92 0.36 7.86 -4.53
C VAL A 92 0.87 7.07 -5.73
N VAL A 93 0.91 7.69 -6.91
CA VAL A 93 1.48 7.08 -8.12
C VAL A 93 2.93 6.64 -7.85
N ASN A 94 3.78 7.56 -7.42
CA ASN A 94 5.20 7.31 -7.14
C ASN A 94 5.41 6.19 -6.11
N ILE A 95 4.56 6.12 -5.08
CA ILE A 95 4.62 5.07 -4.06
C ILE A 95 4.23 3.71 -4.66
N THR A 96 3.14 3.65 -5.43
CA THR A 96 2.67 2.39 -6.01
C THR A 96 3.59 1.83 -7.10
N GLU A 97 4.26 2.69 -7.88
CA GLU A 97 5.27 2.29 -8.85
C GLU A 97 6.51 1.64 -8.22
N ARG A 98 6.78 1.93 -6.94
CA ARG A 98 7.85 1.30 -6.14
C ARG A 98 7.47 -0.06 -5.56
N GLY A 99 6.31 -0.61 -5.95
CA GLY A 99 5.84 -1.93 -5.50
C GLY A 99 5.13 -1.91 -4.14
N ILE A 100 4.72 -0.73 -3.66
CA ILE A 100 3.95 -0.56 -2.43
C ILE A 100 2.47 -0.57 -2.79
N SER A 101 1.65 -1.30 -2.03
CA SER A 101 0.21 -1.34 -2.22
C SER A 101 -0.52 -0.52 -1.16
N TYR A 102 -1.72 -0.07 -1.47
CA TYR A 102 -2.67 0.44 -0.47
C TYR A 102 -3.81 -0.56 -0.26
N ARG A 103 -4.28 -0.65 0.97
CA ARG A 103 -5.50 -1.37 1.36
C ARG A 103 -6.36 -0.42 2.17
N PHE A 104 -7.53 -0.12 1.65
CA PHE A 104 -8.51 0.74 2.30
C PHE A 104 -9.55 -0.13 2.99
N ILE A 105 -9.69 0.03 4.30
CA ILE A 105 -10.73 -0.59 5.11
C ILE A 105 -11.74 0.49 5.44
N VAL A 106 -12.96 0.32 4.96
CA VAL A 106 -14.06 1.27 5.17
C VAL A 106 -15.08 0.64 6.09
N ASN A 107 -15.32 1.26 7.23
CA ASN A 107 -16.29 0.84 8.22
C ASN A 107 -17.52 1.73 8.17
N HIS A 108 -18.68 1.13 8.41
CA HIS A 108 -19.92 1.84 8.71
C HIS A 108 -20.73 1.02 9.72
N SER A 109 -20.87 1.52 10.94
CA SER A 109 -21.47 0.79 12.06
C SER A 109 -20.84 -0.62 12.22
N ARG A 110 -21.57 -1.70 11.90
CA ARG A 110 -21.08 -3.09 11.93
C ARG A 110 -20.67 -3.64 10.56
N LYS A 111 -20.80 -2.83 9.50
CA LYS A 111 -20.44 -3.20 8.12
C LYS A 111 -18.98 -2.84 7.86
N LYS A 112 -18.29 -3.67 7.09
CA LYS A 112 -16.89 -3.48 6.68
C LYS A 112 -16.75 -3.78 5.20
N SER A 113 -16.08 -2.90 4.47
CA SER A 113 -15.71 -3.06 3.06
C SER A 113 -14.21 -2.88 2.92
N MET A 114 -13.61 -3.61 1.99
CA MET A 114 -12.18 -3.51 1.71
C MET A 114 -11.94 -3.42 0.20
N PHE A 115 -11.02 -2.54 -0.19
CA PHE A 115 -10.48 -2.51 -1.54
C PHE A 115 -9.00 -2.19 -1.52
N SER A 116 -8.29 -2.59 -2.57
CA SER A 116 -6.85 -2.43 -2.67
C SER A 116 -6.46 -1.69 -3.94
N LEU A 117 -5.38 -0.93 -3.84
CA LEU A 117 -4.73 -0.25 -4.93
C LEU A 117 -3.29 -0.75 -4.99
N ARG A 118 -2.98 -1.58 -5.98
CA ARG A 118 -1.62 -2.10 -6.19
C ARG A 118 -0.81 -1.23 -7.15
N LYS A 119 -1.50 -0.58 -8.08
CA LYS A 119 -0.91 0.24 -9.12
C LYS A 119 -1.94 1.25 -9.63
N CYS A 120 -1.46 2.48 -9.83
CA CYS A 120 -2.04 3.45 -10.76
C CYS A 120 -1.38 3.20 -12.14
#